data_AF-A0A166J8J6-F1
#
_entry.id   AF-A0A166J8J6-F1
#
_cell.length_a   1.000
_cell.length_b   1.000
_cell.length_c   1.000
_cell.angle_alpha   90.00
_cell.angle_beta   90.00
_cell.angle_gamma   90.00
#
_symmetry.space_group_name_H-M   'P 1'
#
loop_
_entity.id
_entity.type
_entity.pdbx_description
1 polymer ?
#
loop_
_entity_poly.entity_id
_entity_poly.type
_entity_poly.pdbx_seq_one_letter_code
_entity_poly.pdbx_strand_id
1 'polypeptide(L)'
;MMDVRRERDNEAAARTRLHQDYDTVRIALQQTHAQGAIAPVNAEADAIGRTALEKQVVGARTNVNAALNEQERMRVEAESQQREMVTQLEQAEASAREATQNLVQERYTAQESARRLEAELDEALAMRDKAFTERAEALGLVAAKDLELDALRAELAAKETSAAQAQGPSPVHELALYDAGDSTTVQVADKRNLTTSAVSQNLELALQPTLDEDMGPNWLTSVPETPTATSNSLPEPTFPLPEPKAPPGPSTSANTVKRSVDEVESVELPKPAKRAKKPSHTGAAPSFDYGSTRRLLDAVPPSLNQRVDNLYKPIKPRRIPADMLATRENPTVGWVKRALFIHEYKAHNMLLSTYLNIRPSLLLDHEPATDTVAEQTVKHPALFLALNINPGLPIHPGDSGTIISNRTDIPLGEPVLVVVASLDATCKYVGRYMCRRDKRAITKQEWQCMPQCTRNAWADTLSEKKAYLPLGLQLALSVRRKRDVTDAEVQRLMNQYKAADDKGKAKMRPTKEEVLEGLDKGYGTVGVITLEPLSVGERLYEEIWDKHMAGDCYDKAKAGKRAGDKPVLIAPAKIK
;
A
#
# COMPACT_ATOMS: atom_id res chain seq x y z
N MET A 1 -0.32 22.54 -35.16
CA MET A 1 -0.69 23.20 -36.43
C MET A 1 0.07 24.51 -36.70
N MET A 2 0.86 25.06 -35.76
CA MET A 2 1.68 26.27 -36.01
C MET A 2 3.01 25.99 -36.73
N ASP A 3 3.58 24.78 -36.66
CA ASP A 3 4.91 24.50 -37.24
C ASP A 3 4.93 24.47 -38.78
N VAL A 4 3.83 24.06 -39.42
CA VAL A 4 3.75 23.95 -40.90
C VAL A 4 3.82 25.31 -41.59
N ARG A 5 3.35 26.38 -40.94
CA ARG A 5 3.46 27.75 -41.50
C ARG A 5 4.91 28.23 -41.50
N ARG A 6 5.65 27.92 -40.43
CA ARG A 6 7.04 28.34 -40.26
C ARG A 6 7.97 27.63 -41.24
N GLU A 7 7.70 26.36 -41.55
CA GLU A 7 8.42 25.64 -42.60
C GLU A 7 8.16 26.22 -43.99
N ARG A 8 6.92 26.58 -44.31
CA ARG A 8 6.59 27.24 -45.58
C ARG A 8 7.28 28.59 -45.76
N ASP A 9 7.35 29.40 -44.71
CA ASP A 9 8.01 30.71 -44.78
C ASP A 9 9.53 30.57 -44.95
N ASN A 10 10.13 29.58 -44.30
CA ASN A 10 11.55 29.26 -44.49
C ASN A 10 11.85 28.74 -45.90
N GLU A 11 10.97 27.91 -46.47
CA GLU A 11 11.13 27.39 -47.83
C GLU A 11 11.00 28.52 -48.88
N ALA A 12 10.06 29.45 -48.69
CA ALA A 12 9.91 30.62 -49.54
C ALA A 12 11.17 31.50 -49.49
N ALA A 13 11.71 31.78 -48.31
CA ALA A 13 12.93 32.56 -48.13
C ALA A 13 14.16 31.89 -48.78
N ALA A 14 14.26 30.56 -48.70
CA ALA A 14 15.33 29.81 -49.34
C ALA A 14 15.27 29.92 -50.88
N ARG A 15 14.07 29.84 -51.46
CA ARG A 15 13.87 30.00 -52.92
C ARG A 15 14.26 31.39 -53.40
N THR A 16 13.95 32.44 -52.64
CA THR A 16 14.32 33.82 -53.02
C THR A 16 15.84 34.02 -53.04
N ARG A 17 16.57 33.45 -52.06
CA ARG A 17 18.05 33.52 -52.03
C ARG A 17 18.69 32.79 -53.21
N LEU A 18 18.20 31.60 -53.53
CA LEU A 18 18.67 30.82 -54.68
C LEU A 18 18.48 31.57 -56.01
N HIS A 19 17.39 32.32 -56.14
CA HIS A 19 17.14 33.11 -57.35
C HIS A 19 18.10 34.31 -57.46
N GLN A 20 18.39 34.98 -56.34
CA GLN A 20 19.37 36.07 -56.30
C GLN A 20 20.80 35.59 -56.63
N ASP A 21 21.19 34.43 -56.11
CA ASP A 21 22.50 33.84 -56.41
C ASP A 21 22.61 33.47 -57.90
N TYR A 22 21.54 32.91 -58.48
CA TYR A 22 21.47 32.60 -59.91
C TYR A 22 21.61 33.85 -60.79
N ASP A 23 20.90 34.93 -60.46
CA ASP A 23 20.99 36.19 -61.20
C ASP A 23 22.39 36.81 -61.10
N THR A 24 23.04 36.70 -59.93
CA THR A 24 24.41 37.17 -59.71
C THR A 24 25.41 36.42 -60.60
N VAL A 25 25.29 35.09 -60.67
CA VAL A 25 26.13 34.26 -61.55
C VAL A 25 25.88 34.58 -63.02
N ARG A 26 24.62 34.79 -63.42
CA ARG A 26 24.26 35.14 -64.79
C ARG A 26 24.84 36.48 -65.23
N ILE A 27 24.82 37.49 -64.36
CA ILE A 27 25.43 38.81 -64.62
C ILE A 27 26.95 38.69 -64.75
N ALA A 28 27.61 37.94 -63.85
CA ALA A 28 29.04 37.70 -63.94
C ALA A 28 29.42 36.99 -65.25
N LEU A 29 28.63 36.00 -65.68
CA LEU A 29 28.86 35.28 -66.94
C LEU A 29 28.69 36.20 -68.16
N GLN A 30 27.68 37.08 -68.17
CA GLN A 30 27.51 38.07 -69.23
C GLN A 30 28.65 39.09 -69.26
N GLN A 31 29.19 39.50 -68.11
CA GLN A 31 30.36 40.39 -68.04
C GLN A 31 31.63 39.73 -68.59
N THR A 32 31.84 38.43 -68.32
CA THR A 32 32.97 37.70 -68.91
C THR A 32 32.86 37.53 -70.42
N HIS A 33 31.64 37.34 -70.95
CA HIS A 33 31.40 37.31 -72.40
C HIS A 33 31.58 38.67 -73.07
N ALA A 34 31.26 39.77 -72.38
CA ALA A 34 31.45 41.12 -72.92
C ALA A 34 32.92 41.58 -72.95
N GLN A 35 33.80 40.97 -72.14
CA GLN A 35 35.25 41.27 -72.13
C GLN A 35 36.08 40.36 -73.05
N GLY A 36 35.48 39.32 -73.64
CA GLY A 36 36.14 38.33 -74.48
C GLY A 36 36.10 38.65 -75.98
N ALA A 37 36.54 39.84 -76.39
CA ALA A 37 36.79 40.14 -77.79
C ALA A 37 38.02 41.03 -77.93
N ILE A 38 39.21 40.44 -78.03
CA ILE A 38 40.39 40.92 -78.79
C ILE A 38 41.46 39.82 -78.83
N ALA A 39 42.01 39.64 -80.04
CA ALA A 39 43.27 39.01 -80.46
C ALA A 39 43.31 37.47 -80.67
N PRO A 40 43.64 37.03 -81.92
CA PRO A 40 44.04 35.65 -82.21
C PRO A 40 45.52 35.47 -81.88
N VAL A 41 45.94 34.22 -81.68
CA VAL A 41 47.29 33.63 -81.89
C VAL A 41 47.58 32.61 -80.78
N ASN A 42 47.43 31.32 -81.12
CA ASN A 42 48.36 30.21 -80.84
C ASN A 42 47.63 28.86 -80.86
N ALA A 43 47.80 28.11 -81.96
CA ALA A 43 47.17 26.80 -82.17
C ALA A 43 47.70 25.69 -81.24
N GLU A 44 48.78 25.91 -80.48
CA GLU A 44 49.29 24.96 -79.46
C GLU A 44 48.62 25.14 -78.08
N ALA A 45 48.12 26.32 -77.75
CA ALA A 45 47.39 26.56 -76.50
C ALA A 45 45.98 25.92 -76.53
N ASP A 46 45.41 25.76 -77.72
CA ASP A 46 44.09 25.17 -77.95
C ASP A 46 44.07 23.65 -77.70
N ALA A 47 45.17 22.94 -77.95
CA ALA A 47 45.28 21.50 -77.69
C ALA A 47 45.41 21.18 -76.19
N ILE A 48 46.17 22.01 -75.46
CA ILE A 48 46.30 21.92 -73.99
C ILE A 48 44.98 22.36 -73.32
N GLY A 49 44.34 23.39 -73.85
CA GLY A 49 43.01 23.85 -73.42
C GLY A 49 41.94 22.78 -73.59
N ARG A 50 41.87 22.11 -74.75
CA ARG A 50 40.89 21.05 -75.02
C ARG A 50 41.09 19.81 -74.14
N THR A 51 42.33 19.38 -73.91
CA THR A 51 42.62 18.24 -73.02
C THR A 51 42.36 18.56 -71.54
N ALA A 52 42.58 19.81 -71.11
CA ALA A 52 42.19 20.27 -69.78
C ALA A 52 40.66 20.35 -69.63
N LEU A 53 39.95 20.83 -70.66
CA LEU A 53 38.49 20.89 -70.68
C LEU A 53 37.86 19.49 -70.69
N GLU A 54 38.41 18.54 -71.46
CA GLU A 54 37.96 17.14 -71.45
C GLU A 54 38.14 16.51 -70.06
N LYS A 55 39.29 16.71 -69.42
CA LYS A 55 39.50 16.23 -68.03
C LYS A 55 38.52 16.88 -67.07
N GLN A 56 38.22 18.17 -67.24
CA GLN A 56 37.25 18.87 -66.40
C GLN A 56 35.80 18.40 -66.65
N VAL A 57 35.43 18.11 -67.89
CA VAL A 57 34.11 17.58 -68.27
C VAL A 57 33.94 16.13 -67.80
N VAL A 58 34.98 15.30 -67.88
CA VAL A 58 34.98 13.93 -67.32
C VAL A 58 34.89 13.97 -65.79
N GLY A 59 35.63 14.89 -65.13
CA GLY A 59 35.50 15.14 -63.70
C GLY A 59 34.11 15.62 -63.30
N ALA A 60 33.50 16.52 -64.08
CA ALA A 60 32.14 16.99 -63.84
C ALA A 60 31.11 15.87 -64.03
N ARG A 61 31.25 15.02 -65.07
CA ARG A 61 30.37 13.87 -65.30
C ARG A 61 30.46 12.83 -64.19
N THR A 62 31.66 12.53 -63.70
CA THR A 62 31.85 11.60 -62.58
C THR A 62 31.23 12.15 -61.29
N ASN A 63 31.38 13.44 -61.02
CA ASN A 63 30.75 14.09 -59.87
C ASN A 63 29.21 14.13 -59.99
N VAL A 64 28.65 14.39 -61.18
CA VAL A 64 27.20 14.35 -61.41
C VAL A 64 26.65 12.94 -61.26
N ASN A 65 27.34 11.93 -61.78
CA ASN A 65 26.92 10.53 -61.62
C ASN A 65 27.01 10.09 -60.15
N ALA A 66 28.02 10.52 -59.41
CA ALA A 66 28.13 10.25 -57.97
C ALA A 66 26.98 10.91 -57.20
N ALA A 67 26.63 12.16 -57.54
CA ALA A 67 25.50 12.87 -56.92
C ALA A 67 24.15 12.21 -57.25
N LEU A 68 23.95 11.75 -58.49
CA LEU A 68 22.74 11.04 -58.91
C LEU A 68 22.61 9.70 -58.15
N ASN A 69 23.69 8.94 -58.04
CA ASN A 69 23.71 7.67 -57.30
C ASN A 69 23.44 7.88 -55.81
N GLU A 70 23.97 8.94 -55.20
CA GLU A 70 23.68 9.25 -53.79
C GLU A 70 22.22 9.68 -53.60
N GLN A 71 21.66 10.45 -54.55
CA GLN A 71 20.24 10.81 -54.54
C GLN A 71 19.34 9.57 -54.66
N GLU A 72 19.69 8.62 -55.53
CA GLU A 72 18.96 7.36 -55.68
C GLU A 72 19.06 6.50 -54.41
N ARG A 73 20.24 6.44 -53.78
CA ARG A 73 20.41 5.75 -52.49
C ARG A 73 19.55 6.35 -51.39
N MET A 74 19.54 7.67 -51.24
CA MET A 74 18.70 8.38 -50.28
C MET A 74 17.21 8.14 -50.54
N ARG A 75 16.80 8.08 -51.81
CA ARG A 75 15.42 7.77 -52.19
C ARG A 75 15.04 6.33 -51.81
N VAL A 76 15.89 5.35 -52.11
CA VAL A 76 15.64 3.95 -51.74
C VAL A 76 15.57 3.78 -50.22
N GLU A 77 16.43 4.47 -49.47
CA GLU A 77 16.39 4.46 -47.99
C GLU A 77 15.09 5.08 -47.46
N ALA A 78 14.65 6.21 -48.01
CA ALA A 78 13.38 6.83 -47.64
C ALA A 78 12.17 5.93 -47.96
N GLU A 79 12.16 5.28 -49.13
CA GLU A 79 11.12 4.31 -49.50
C GLU A 79 11.14 3.08 -48.56
N SER A 80 12.33 2.61 -48.15
CA SER A 80 12.47 1.51 -47.18
C SER A 80 11.93 1.89 -45.80
N GLN A 81 12.28 3.08 -45.30
CA GLN A 81 11.77 3.59 -44.01
C GLN A 81 10.25 3.77 -44.04
N GLN A 82 9.70 4.25 -45.17
CA GLN A 82 8.26 4.38 -45.34
C GLN A 82 7.55 3.02 -45.29
N ARG A 83 8.09 1.99 -45.97
CA ARG A 83 7.53 0.63 -45.91
C ARG A 83 7.58 0.06 -44.49
N GLU A 84 8.69 0.26 -43.78
CA GLU A 84 8.83 -0.19 -42.39
C GLU A 84 7.77 0.48 -41.49
N MET A 85 7.58 1.80 -41.59
CA MET A 85 6.55 2.50 -40.82
C MET A 85 5.14 2.00 -41.14
N VAL A 86 4.83 1.70 -42.41
CA VAL A 86 3.52 1.13 -42.79
C VAL A 86 3.33 -0.24 -42.12
N THR A 87 4.33 -1.11 -42.17
CA THR A 87 4.24 -2.43 -41.50
C THR A 87 4.08 -2.33 -39.99
N GLN A 88 4.76 -1.37 -39.34
CA GLN A 88 4.60 -1.12 -37.90
C GLN A 88 3.21 -0.60 -37.56
N LEU A 89 2.63 0.26 -38.40
CA LEU A 89 1.26 0.75 -38.22
C LEU A 89 0.23 -0.37 -38.40
N GLU A 90 0.39 -1.22 -39.41
CA GLU A 90 -0.49 -2.38 -39.62
C GLU A 90 -0.42 -3.36 -38.43
N GLN A 91 0.77 -3.62 -37.90
CA GLN A 91 0.94 -4.47 -36.72
C GLN A 91 0.32 -3.84 -35.46
N ALA A 92 0.49 -2.52 -35.28
CA ALA A 92 -0.12 -1.80 -34.17
C ALA A 92 -1.66 -1.81 -34.27
N GLU A 93 -2.22 -1.66 -35.47
CA GLU A 93 -3.66 -1.74 -35.70
C GLU A 93 -4.21 -3.15 -35.46
N ALA A 94 -3.51 -4.18 -35.92
CA ALA A 94 -3.87 -5.57 -35.65
C ALA A 94 -3.88 -5.87 -34.13
N SER A 95 -2.83 -5.43 -33.42
CA SER A 95 -2.75 -5.58 -31.97
C SER A 95 -3.85 -4.80 -31.23
N ALA A 96 -4.19 -3.59 -31.69
CA ALA A 96 -5.29 -2.81 -31.13
C ALA A 96 -6.65 -3.52 -31.34
N ARG A 97 -6.89 -4.09 -32.52
CA ARG A 97 -8.12 -4.87 -32.80
C ARG A 97 -8.21 -6.10 -31.90
N GLU A 98 -7.13 -6.86 -31.74
CA GLU A 98 -7.08 -8.01 -30.83
C GLU A 98 -7.37 -7.60 -29.38
N ALA A 99 -6.75 -6.52 -28.90
CA ALA A 99 -7.01 -5.99 -27.56
C ALA A 99 -8.48 -5.59 -27.36
N THR A 100 -9.12 -4.98 -28.37
CA THR A 100 -10.55 -4.65 -28.30
C THR A 100 -11.45 -5.89 -28.28
N GLN A 101 -11.11 -6.94 -29.04
CA GLN A 101 -11.86 -8.21 -29.02
C GLN A 101 -11.74 -8.91 -27.66
N ASN A 102 -10.53 -8.96 -27.10
CA ASN A 102 -10.30 -9.51 -25.75
C ASN A 102 -11.09 -8.76 -24.69
N LEU A 103 -11.11 -7.42 -24.74
CA LEU A 103 -11.89 -6.61 -23.80
C LEU A 103 -13.40 -6.85 -23.92
N VAL A 104 -13.92 -7.02 -25.14
CA VAL A 104 -15.34 -7.39 -25.35
C VAL A 104 -15.64 -8.78 -24.79
N GLN A 105 -14.75 -9.75 -24.99
CA GLN A 105 -14.91 -11.10 -24.45
C GLN A 105 -14.85 -11.11 -22.91
N GLU A 106 -13.93 -10.36 -22.30
CA GLU A 106 -13.85 -10.21 -20.84
C GLU A 106 -15.10 -9.54 -20.26
N ARG A 107 -15.68 -8.54 -20.94
CA ARG A 107 -16.94 -7.92 -20.53
C ARG A 107 -18.10 -8.91 -20.60
N TYR A 108 -18.15 -9.74 -21.64
CA TYR A 108 -19.17 -10.76 -21.78
C TYR A 108 -19.08 -11.81 -20.66
N THR A 109 -17.88 -12.34 -20.39
CA THR A 109 -17.69 -13.33 -19.31
C THR A 109 -17.96 -12.74 -17.92
N ALA A 110 -17.58 -11.48 -17.69
CA ALA A 110 -17.90 -10.77 -16.47
C ALA A 110 -19.42 -10.60 -16.30
N GLN A 111 -20.13 -10.22 -17.36
CA GLN A 111 -21.59 -10.08 -17.34
C GLN A 111 -22.29 -11.43 -17.08
N GLU A 112 -21.80 -12.52 -17.67
CA GLU A 112 -22.34 -13.86 -17.40
C GLU A 112 -22.09 -14.30 -15.96
N SER A 113 -20.90 -14.03 -15.40
CA SER A 113 -20.60 -14.32 -14.00
C SER A 113 -21.47 -13.51 -13.03
N ALA A 114 -21.76 -12.25 -13.35
CA ALA A 114 -22.64 -11.40 -12.55
C ALA A 114 -24.07 -11.94 -12.52
N ARG A 115 -24.59 -12.38 -13.69
CA ARG A 115 -25.92 -13.01 -13.77
C ARG A 115 -26.01 -14.31 -12.96
N ARG A 116 -24.94 -15.12 -12.94
CA ARG A 116 -24.91 -16.34 -12.13
C ARG A 116 -24.94 -16.03 -10.64
N LEU A 117 -24.15 -15.05 -10.18
CA LEU A 117 -24.14 -14.63 -8.78
C LEU A 117 -25.46 -13.99 -8.34
N GLU A 118 -26.14 -13.26 -9.24
CA GLU A 118 -27.48 -12.71 -8.99
C GLU A 118 -28.51 -13.84 -8.80
N ALA A 119 -28.47 -14.87 -9.66
CA ALA A 119 -29.33 -16.04 -9.50
C ALA A 119 -29.05 -16.82 -8.21
N GLU A 120 -27.79 -16.98 -7.81
CA GLU A 120 -27.41 -17.61 -6.54
C GLU A 120 -27.90 -16.80 -5.32
N LEU A 121 -27.86 -15.46 -5.41
CA LEU A 121 -28.39 -14.58 -4.36
C LEU A 121 -29.90 -14.73 -4.23
N ASP A 122 -30.63 -14.74 -5.34
CA ASP A 122 -32.09 -14.93 -5.36
C ASP A 122 -32.48 -16.29 -4.78
N GLU A 123 -31.74 -17.35 -5.11
CA GLU A 123 -31.93 -18.69 -4.53
C GLU A 123 -31.68 -18.69 -3.02
N ALA A 124 -30.60 -18.03 -2.56
CA ALA A 124 -30.30 -17.91 -1.13
C ALA A 124 -31.37 -17.11 -0.36
N LEU A 125 -31.92 -16.06 -0.96
CA LEU A 125 -33.04 -15.30 -0.38
C LEU A 125 -34.31 -16.15 -0.31
N ALA A 126 -34.62 -16.90 -1.36
CA ALA A 126 -35.76 -17.83 -1.36
C ALA A 126 -35.61 -18.92 -0.28
N MET A 127 -34.41 -19.48 -0.11
CA MET A 127 -34.13 -20.45 0.97
C MET A 127 -34.27 -19.83 2.37
N ARG A 128 -33.80 -18.60 2.55
CA ARG A 128 -33.92 -17.87 3.82
C ARG A 128 -35.39 -17.62 4.17
N ASP A 129 -36.17 -17.15 3.20
CA ASP A 129 -37.58 -16.83 3.41
C ASP A 129 -38.38 -18.11 3.69
N LYS A 130 -38.06 -19.22 3.02
CA LYS A 130 -38.58 -20.55 3.35
C LYS A 130 -38.23 -21.00 4.78
N ALA A 131 -37.00 -20.80 5.21
CA ALA A 131 -36.59 -21.13 6.58
C ALA A 131 -37.33 -20.26 7.62
N PHE A 132 -37.64 -19.00 7.30
CA PHE A 132 -38.48 -18.16 8.16
C PHE A 132 -39.91 -18.67 8.27
N THR A 133 -40.52 -19.10 7.16
CA THR A 133 -41.87 -19.69 7.20
C THR A 133 -41.88 -21.00 8.00
N GLU A 134 -40.92 -21.90 7.76
CA GLU A 134 -40.79 -23.17 8.51
C GLU A 134 -40.58 -22.91 10.02
N ARG A 135 -39.79 -21.89 10.39
CA ARG A 135 -39.60 -21.50 11.79
C ARG A 135 -40.88 -20.95 12.42
N ALA A 136 -41.64 -20.13 11.70
CA ALA A 136 -42.90 -19.58 12.20
C ALA A 136 -43.93 -20.70 12.46
N GLU A 137 -44.03 -21.67 11.54
CA GLU A 137 -44.86 -22.87 11.72
C GLU A 137 -44.43 -23.70 12.93
N ALA A 138 -43.11 -23.93 13.09
CA ALA A 138 -42.58 -24.65 14.24
C ALA A 138 -42.87 -23.94 15.58
N LEU A 139 -42.75 -22.61 15.63
CA LEU A 139 -43.10 -21.83 16.81
C LEU A 139 -44.60 -21.91 17.13
N GLY A 140 -45.45 -21.91 16.11
CA GLY A 140 -46.89 -22.15 16.29
C GLY A 140 -47.20 -23.51 16.89
N LEU A 141 -46.51 -24.56 16.45
CA LEU A 141 -46.63 -25.91 17.02
C LEU A 141 -46.14 -25.99 18.47
N VAL A 142 -45.02 -25.33 18.79
CA VAL A 142 -44.49 -25.26 20.16
C VAL A 142 -45.49 -24.56 21.08
N ALA A 143 -46.02 -23.40 20.67
CA ALA A 143 -47.01 -22.67 21.46
C ALA A 143 -48.29 -23.50 21.71
N ALA A 144 -48.75 -24.26 20.70
CA ALA A 144 -49.88 -25.18 20.87
C ALA A 144 -49.58 -26.30 21.88
N LYS A 145 -48.35 -26.84 21.87
CA LYS A 145 -47.91 -27.87 22.82
C LYS A 145 -47.72 -27.34 24.23
N ASP A 146 -47.26 -26.11 24.40
CA ASP A 146 -47.16 -25.46 25.71
C ASP A 146 -48.54 -25.28 26.35
N LEU A 147 -49.55 -24.88 25.56
CA LEU A 147 -50.94 -24.81 26.04
C LEU A 147 -51.49 -26.18 26.48
N GLU A 148 -51.17 -27.24 25.74
CA GLU A 148 -51.56 -28.62 26.10
C GLU A 148 -50.87 -29.06 27.40
N LEU A 149 -49.58 -28.77 27.58
CA LEU A 149 -48.83 -29.06 28.80
C LEU A 149 -49.38 -28.29 30.01
N ASP A 150 -49.74 -27.03 29.84
CA ASP A 150 -50.31 -26.22 30.92
C ASP A 150 -51.71 -26.71 31.32
N ALA A 151 -52.53 -27.14 30.35
CA ALA A 151 -53.81 -27.79 30.64
C ALA A 151 -53.63 -29.10 31.43
N LEU A 152 -52.65 -29.94 31.05
CA LEU A 152 -52.34 -31.18 31.77
C LEU A 152 -51.82 -30.91 33.18
N ARG A 153 -50.98 -29.89 33.38
CA ARG A 153 -50.51 -29.47 34.71
C ARG A 153 -51.66 -29.00 35.60
N ALA A 154 -52.60 -28.23 35.05
CA ALA A 154 -53.79 -27.79 35.77
C ALA A 154 -54.68 -28.97 36.19
N GLU A 155 -54.88 -29.96 35.32
CA GLU A 155 -55.63 -31.17 35.64
C GLU A 155 -54.94 -32.00 36.74
N LEU A 156 -53.62 -32.11 36.70
CA LEU A 156 -52.83 -32.83 37.71
C LEU A 156 -52.93 -32.16 39.08
N ALA A 157 -52.80 -30.82 39.13
CA ALA A 157 -52.96 -30.05 40.36
C ALA A 157 -54.39 -30.16 40.94
N ALA A 158 -55.42 -30.22 40.10
CA ALA A 158 -56.80 -30.45 40.52
C ALA A 158 -57.00 -31.87 41.12
N LYS A 159 -56.31 -32.88 40.57
CA LYS A 159 -56.33 -34.25 41.13
C LYS A 159 -55.58 -34.34 42.46
N GLU A 160 -54.42 -33.70 42.58
CA GLU A 160 -53.65 -33.67 43.83
C GLU A 160 -54.41 -32.98 44.97
N THR A 161 -55.06 -31.84 44.70
CA THR A 161 -55.90 -31.15 45.69
C THR A 161 -57.11 -31.98 46.12
N SER A 162 -57.75 -32.68 45.18
CA SER A 162 -58.86 -33.59 45.48
C SER A 162 -58.40 -34.80 46.31
N ALA A 163 -57.22 -35.34 46.04
CA ALA A 163 -56.63 -36.45 46.80
C ALA A 163 -56.21 -36.03 48.23
N ALA A 164 -55.66 -34.82 48.39
CA ALA A 164 -55.32 -34.25 49.69
C ALA A 164 -56.57 -34.02 50.57
N GLN A 165 -57.70 -33.62 49.98
CA GLN A 165 -58.97 -33.51 50.70
C GLN A 165 -59.57 -34.85 51.14
N ALA A 166 -59.22 -35.96 50.48
CA ALA A 166 -59.67 -37.29 50.86
C ALA A 166 -58.87 -37.90 52.02
N GLN A 167 -57.68 -37.37 52.35
CA GLN A 167 -56.91 -37.74 53.54
C GLN A 167 -57.27 -36.82 54.71
N GLY A 168 -58.25 -37.24 55.51
CA GLY A 168 -58.66 -36.52 56.72
C GLY A 168 -57.52 -36.31 57.74
N PRO A 169 -57.64 -35.31 58.63
CA PRO A 169 -56.59 -34.93 59.57
C PRO A 169 -56.27 -36.08 60.53
N SER A 170 -55.05 -36.61 60.43
CA SER A 170 -54.50 -37.57 61.38
C SER A 170 -54.27 -36.91 62.74
N PRO A 171 -54.68 -37.52 63.87
CA PRO A 171 -54.64 -36.88 65.17
C PRO A 171 -53.21 -36.76 65.69
N VAL A 172 -52.93 -35.56 66.21
CA VAL A 172 -51.69 -35.12 66.85
C VAL A 172 -51.48 -35.91 68.14
N HIS A 173 -50.37 -36.65 68.24
CA HIS A 173 -49.85 -37.13 69.53
C HIS A 173 -48.70 -36.24 69.97
N GLU A 174 -49.02 -35.39 70.95
CA GLU A 174 -48.14 -34.57 71.75
C GLU A 174 -47.40 -35.44 72.77
N LEU A 175 -46.06 -35.46 72.74
CA LEU A 175 -45.22 -35.90 73.84
C LEU A 175 -43.92 -35.08 73.85
N ALA A 176 -43.70 -34.42 74.98
CA ALA A 176 -42.54 -33.60 75.28
C ALA A 176 -41.44 -34.39 76.01
N LEU A 177 -40.25 -33.78 76.02
CA LEU A 177 -39.21 -33.76 77.07
C LEU A 177 -37.95 -34.66 76.96
N TYR A 178 -36.82 -33.96 77.21
CA TYR A 178 -35.43 -34.33 77.53
C TYR A 178 -34.61 -35.08 76.46
N ASP A 179 -33.27 -35.08 76.40
CA ASP A 179 -32.10 -34.24 76.76
C ASP A 179 -30.88 -35.15 76.45
N ALA A 180 -29.71 -34.55 76.21
CA ALA A 180 -28.38 -35.14 76.15
C ALA A 180 -27.96 -36.01 74.93
N GLY A 181 -26.83 -35.60 74.33
CA GLY A 181 -25.72 -36.53 74.08
C GLY A 181 -25.36 -36.87 72.63
N ASP A 182 -24.39 -36.12 72.11
CA ASP A 182 -23.14 -36.62 71.49
C ASP A 182 -23.14 -37.34 70.11
N SER A 183 -22.13 -36.94 69.32
CA SER A 183 -21.43 -37.67 68.26
C SER A 183 -22.20 -38.19 67.03
N THR A 184 -21.94 -37.61 65.85
CA THR A 184 -20.86 -38.06 64.94
C THR A 184 -21.04 -37.43 63.55
N THR A 185 -20.00 -36.74 63.11
CA THR A 185 -19.69 -36.31 61.74
C THR A 185 -19.80 -37.44 60.71
N VAL A 186 -20.67 -37.29 59.71
CA VAL A 186 -20.49 -37.92 58.39
C VAL A 186 -20.87 -36.88 57.32
N GLN A 187 -19.85 -36.34 56.65
CA GLN A 187 -20.00 -35.57 55.43
C GLN A 187 -20.25 -36.54 54.27
N VAL A 188 -21.40 -36.42 53.63
CA VAL A 188 -21.60 -36.86 52.24
C VAL A 188 -22.30 -35.73 51.51
N ALA A 189 -21.68 -35.36 50.38
CA ALA A 189 -22.14 -34.58 49.22
C ALA A 189 -23.66 -34.33 49.11
N ASP A 190 -24.16 -33.24 48.51
CA ASP A 190 -23.86 -32.83 47.13
C ASP A 190 -24.60 -31.51 46.78
N LYS A 191 -24.02 -30.75 45.83
CA LYS A 191 -24.68 -29.96 44.75
C LYS A 191 -25.64 -28.78 45.03
N ARG A 192 -25.12 -27.62 44.57
CA ARG A 192 -25.70 -26.68 43.58
C ARG A 192 -26.89 -25.81 44.01
N ASN A 193 -26.55 -24.59 44.41
CA ASN A 193 -27.42 -23.42 44.25
C ASN A 193 -27.30 -22.90 42.81
N LEU A 194 -28.41 -22.93 42.07
CA LEU A 194 -28.61 -22.23 40.79
C LEU A 194 -29.85 -21.35 40.96
N THR A 195 -29.61 -20.07 41.26
CA THR A 195 -30.61 -19.00 41.21
C THR A 195 -30.92 -18.66 39.76
N THR A 196 -32.07 -19.11 39.27
CA THR A 196 -32.73 -18.56 38.08
C THR A 196 -33.67 -17.44 38.51
N SER A 197 -33.26 -16.20 38.24
CA SER A 197 -34.13 -15.02 38.29
C SER A 197 -34.79 -14.87 36.91
N ALA A 198 -36.09 -15.14 36.86
CA ALA A 198 -36.95 -14.81 35.73
C ALA A 198 -37.67 -13.50 36.06
N VAL A 199 -37.38 -12.45 35.29
CA VAL A 199 -38.24 -11.25 35.18
C VAL A 199 -38.64 -11.14 33.72
N SER A 200 -39.79 -11.73 33.43
CA SER A 200 -40.59 -11.43 32.24
C SER A 200 -41.62 -10.38 32.63
N GLN A 201 -41.53 -9.18 32.06
CA GLN A 201 -42.70 -8.34 31.84
C GLN A 201 -42.64 -7.80 30.42
N ASN A 202 -43.61 -8.25 29.62
CA ASN A 202 -44.05 -7.65 28.37
C ASN A 202 -44.74 -6.31 28.66
N LEU A 203 -44.58 -5.30 27.79
CA LEU A 203 -45.69 -4.70 27.05
C LEU A 203 -45.19 -3.73 25.95
N GLU A 204 -45.32 -4.19 24.71
CA GLU A 204 -46.16 -3.62 23.64
C GLU A 204 -46.05 -2.14 23.18
N LEU A 205 -46.19 -2.03 21.86
CA LEU A 205 -46.00 -0.89 20.96
C LEU A 205 -46.93 0.31 21.21
N ALA A 206 -46.40 1.51 20.94
CA ALA A 206 -47.16 2.58 20.29
C ALA A 206 -46.24 3.40 19.36
N LEU A 207 -46.56 3.39 18.07
CA LEU A 207 -46.07 4.32 17.05
C LEU A 207 -46.99 5.55 17.03
N GLN A 208 -46.45 6.76 17.14
CA GLN A 208 -46.55 7.86 16.15
C GLN A 208 -46.06 9.22 16.68
N PRO A 209 -45.71 10.17 15.79
CA PRO A 209 -44.74 11.23 16.03
C PRO A 209 -45.37 12.56 16.46
N THR A 210 -44.62 13.39 17.18
CA THR A 210 -44.95 14.81 17.38
C THR A 210 -43.73 15.70 17.17
N LEU A 211 -43.99 16.77 16.42
CA LEU A 211 -43.16 17.93 16.18
C LEU A 211 -43.02 18.80 17.45
N ASP A 212 -41.91 19.53 17.45
CA ASP A 212 -41.71 20.89 17.95
C ASP A 212 -41.52 21.20 19.44
N GLU A 213 -40.59 22.16 19.58
CA GLU A 213 -40.34 23.14 20.64
C GLU A 213 -39.50 22.74 21.87
N ASP A 214 -38.25 23.20 21.81
CA ASP A 214 -37.68 24.27 22.65
C ASP A 214 -37.74 24.09 24.17
N MET A 215 -36.56 24.23 24.80
CA MET A 215 -36.27 24.65 26.18
C MET A 215 -34.95 24.02 26.65
N GLY A 216 -33.86 24.79 26.55
CA GLY A 216 -32.86 24.79 27.62
C GLY A 216 -33.31 25.71 28.77
N PRO A 217 -32.45 26.04 29.75
CA PRO A 217 -31.18 25.44 30.15
C PRO A 217 -31.11 25.25 31.70
N ASN A 218 -29.89 25.02 32.21
CA ASN A 218 -29.43 25.12 33.61
C ASN A 218 -29.31 23.82 34.40
N TRP A 219 -28.05 23.45 34.66
CA TRP A 219 -27.58 23.44 36.04
C TRP A 219 -26.06 23.62 36.10
N LEU A 220 -25.67 24.72 36.75
CA LEU A 220 -24.36 24.97 37.34
C LEU A 220 -24.16 23.99 38.51
N THR A 221 -23.00 23.34 38.57
CA THR A 221 -22.39 23.08 39.89
C THR A 221 -20.87 23.10 39.76
N SER A 222 -20.26 23.94 40.59
CA SER A 222 -18.83 24.18 40.72
C SER A 222 -18.25 23.34 41.88
N VAL A 223 -16.97 23.62 42.18
CA VAL A 223 -16.24 23.41 43.46
C VAL A 223 -15.39 22.09 43.47
N PRO A 224 -14.17 22.02 44.09
CA PRO A 224 -12.92 22.74 43.76
C PRO A 224 -11.63 21.87 43.96
N GLU A 225 -10.48 22.47 43.59
CA GLU A 225 -9.15 22.44 44.23
C GLU A 225 -8.41 21.14 44.70
N THR A 226 -7.20 21.01 44.13
CA THR A 226 -5.91 20.41 44.55
C THR A 226 -5.55 20.60 46.04
N PRO A 227 -4.47 20.01 46.66
CA PRO A 227 -3.16 19.54 46.12
C PRO A 227 -2.71 18.16 46.70
N THR A 228 -1.56 17.52 46.42
CA THR A 228 -0.18 17.92 46.79
C THR A 228 0.82 16.84 46.35
N ALA A 229 2.04 17.28 46.08
CA ALA A 229 3.22 16.53 45.70
C ALA A 229 3.65 15.41 46.67
N THR A 230 4.35 14.41 46.14
CA THR A 230 5.43 13.74 46.90
C THR A 230 6.55 13.34 45.94
N SER A 231 7.74 13.86 46.23
CA SER A 231 9.03 13.51 45.68
C SER A 231 9.36 12.04 45.89
N ASN A 232 10.12 11.43 44.98
CA ASN A 232 11.21 10.55 45.40
C ASN A 232 12.29 10.42 44.33
N SER A 233 13.51 10.47 44.82
CA SER A 233 14.79 10.64 44.14
C SER A 233 15.60 9.33 44.09
N LEU A 234 16.34 9.15 42.98
CA LEU A 234 17.59 8.37 42.81
C LEU A 234 17.53 6.82 42.98
N PRO A 235 18.56 6.05 42.53
CA PRO A 235 19.79 6.44 41.81
C PRO A 235 20.13 5.60 40.54
N GLU A 236 21.01 6.17 39.70
CA GLU A 236 21.84 5.50 38.68
C GLU A 236 22.85 4.50 39.28
N PRO A 237 23.31 3.51 38.50
CA PRO A 237 24.63 2.92 38.68
C PRO A 237 25.57 3.20 37.51
N THR A 238 26.63 3.94 37.82
CA THR A 238 27.90 4.06 37.09
C THR A 238 28.71 2.76 37.19
N PHE A 239 29.35 2.29 36.11
CA PHE A 239 30.55 1.42 36.14
C PHE A 239 31.27 1.40 34.76
N PRO A 240 32.56 1.00 34.66
CA PRO A 240 33.60 1.87 34.10
C PRO A 240 34.28 1.33 32.82
N LEU A 241 35.02 2.24 32.18
CA LEU A 241 36.03 1.99 31.15
C LEU A 241 37.15 1.05 31.64
N PRO A 242 37.76 0.27 30.73
CA PRO A 242 39.22 0.32 30.64
C PRO A 242 39.78 0.26 29.21
N GLU A 243 40.78 1.12 28.96
CA GLU A 243 41.88 0.98 28.00
C GLU A 243 43.19 0.86 28.82
N PRO A 244 44.41 0.68 28.27
CA PRO A 244 44.86 0.17 26.95
C PRO A 244 46.04 -0.85 27.08
N LYS A 245 46.52 -1.42 25.96
CA LYS A 245 47.96 -1.68 25.67
C LYS A 245 48.20 -2.26 24.27
N ALA A 246 48.95 -1.53 23.44
CA ALA A 246 49.74 -2.02 22.28
C ALA A 246 51.15 -2.49 22.77
N PRO A 247 52.18 -2.85 21.95
CA PRO A 247 52.39 -2.87 20.47
C PRO A 247 53.19 -4.14 19.99
N PRO A 248 54.14 -4.14 18.99
CA PRO A 248 54.01 -4.07 17.51
C PRO A 248 54.74 -5.18 16.68
N GLY A 249 54.41 -5.28 15.38
CA GLY A 249 55.31 -5.69 14.24
C GLY A 249 55.40 -7.19 13.86
N PRO A 250 56.05 -7.59 12.73
CA PRO A 250 56.56 -6.82 11.57
C PRO A 250 56.22 -7.40 10.15
N SER A 251 56.73 -6.71 9.11
CA SER A 251 56.70 -6.93 7.66
C SER A 251 57.17 -8.29 7.11
N THR A 252 56.64 -8.66 5.93
CA THR A 252 57.35 -9.25 4.75
C THR A 252 56.53 -8.91 3.49
N SER A 253 56.93 -8.02 2.58
CA SER A 253 57.91 -8.15 1.47
C SER A 253 57.60 -9.23 0.41
N ALA A 254 57.30 -8.73 -0.80
CA ALA A 254 57.67 -9.23 -2.13
C ALA A 254 57.27 -10.66 -2.57
N ASN A 255 56.53 -10.76 -3.68
CA ASN A 255 57.12 -11.35 -4.89
C ASN A 255 56.36 -11.02 -6.18
N THR A 256 57.09 -10.34 -7.06
CA THR A 256 56.94 -10.24 -8.50
C THR A 256 57.14 -11.60 -9.17
N VAL A 257 56.22 -12.03 -10.04
CA VAL A 257 56.54 -12.97 -11.14
C VAL A 257 55.85 -12.49 -12.40
N LYS A 258 56.67 -12.02 -13.36
CA LYS A 258 56.36 -11.91 -14.78
C LYS A 258 56.58 -13.29 -15.42
N ARG A 259 55.68 -13.74 -16.31
CA ARG A 259 56.01 -14.62 -17.46
C ARG A 259 54.94 -14.50 -18.57
N SER A 260 55.43 -14.03 -19.72
CA SER A 260 55.24 -14.49 -21.13
C SER A 260 54.06 -15.43 -21.45
N VAL A 261 53.15 -15.05 -22.36
CA VAL A 261 53.22 -15.16 -23.85
C VAL A 261 52.89 -16.58 -24.34
N ASP A 262 51.68 -16.73 -24.89
CA ASP A 262 51.31 -17.33 -26.20
C ASP A 262 49.77 -17.49 -26.21
N GLU A 263 49.05 -16.70 -27.02
CA GLU A 263 48.57 -17.06 -28.36
C GLU A 263 47.34 -17.99 -28.30
N VAL A 264 46.13 -17.44 -28.19
CA VAL A 264 44.88 -18.03 -28.69
C VAL A 264 43.84 -16.91 -28.92
N GLU A 265 43.54 -16.68 -30.19
CA GLU A 265 42.21 -16.43 -30.77
C GLU A 265 41.39 -15.21 -30.31
N SER A 266 41.26 -14.30 -31.28
CA SER A 266 40.40 -13.11 -31.28
C SER A 266 38.95 -13.41 -30.95
N VAL A 267 38.53 -13.12 -29.71
CA VAL A 267 37.12 -12.98 -29.33
C VAL A 267 36.76 -11.49 -29.33
N GLU A 268 35.84 -11.13 -30.22
CA GLU A 268 35.28 -9.78 -30.35
C GLU A 268 34.73 -9.25 -29.02
N LEU A 269 35.22 -8.08 -28.62
CA LEU A 269 34.67 -7.28 -27.53
C LEU A 269 33.25 -6.80 -27.89
N PRO A 270 32.23 -7.01 -27.03
CA PRO A 270 30.92 -6.42 -27.24
C PRO A 270 30.98 -4.90 -26.96
N LYS A 271 30.54 -4.14 -27.97
CA LYS A 271 30.36 -2.68 -27.93
C LYS A 271 29.53 -2.26 -26.69
N PRO A 272 29.84 -1.13 -26.04
CA PRO A 272 29.03 -0.64 -24.93
C PRO A 272 27.61 -0.27 -25.43
N ALA A 273 26.61 -0.94 -24.88
CA ALA A 273 25.21 -0.71 -25.16
C ALA A 273 24.85 0.76 -24.90
N LYS A 274 24.34 1.43 -25.95
CA LYS A 274 23.73 2.75 -25.86
C LYS A 274 22.60 2.69 -24.83
N ARG A 275 22.76 3.44 -23.75
CA ARG A 275 21.79 3.69 -22.68
C ARG A 275 20.42 4.01 -23.31
N ALA A 276 19.51 3.04 -23.27
CA ALA A 276 18.13 3.24 -23.69
C ALA A 276 17.56 4.43 -22.90
N LYS A 277 17.11 5.46 -23.63
CA LYS A 277 16.30 6.53 -23.06
C LYS A 277 15.04 5.87 -22.53
N LYS A 278 14.91 5.80 -21.20
CA LYS A 278 13.65 5.46 -20.53
C LYS A 278 12.56 6.35 -21.12
N PRO A 279 11.42 5.80 -21.57
CA PRO A 279 10.31 6.62 -22.01
C PRO A 279 9.90 7.55 -20.88
N SER A 280 9.81 8.84 -21.20
CA SER A 280 9.27 9.86 -20.32
C SER A 280 7.84 9.47 -19.97
N HIS A 281 7.61 9.03 -18.73
CA HIS A 281 6.28 8.94 -18.14
C HIS A 281 5.66 10.34 -18.10
N THR A 282 5.00 10.73 -19.18
CA THR A 282 4.07 11.86 -19.21
C THR A 282 2.82 11.46 -18.44
N GLY A 283 2.82 11.77 -17.15
CA GLY A 283 1.75 12.57 -16.53
C GLY A 283 0.32 12.02 -16.47
N ALA A 284 0.07 10.71 -16.61
CA ALA A 284 -1.18 10.17 -16.09
C ALA A 284 -1.12 10.22 -14.55
N ALA A 285 -2.01 10.97 -13.92
CA ALA A 285 -2.17 10.91 -12.47
C ALA A 285 -2.42 9.43 -12.10
N PRO A 286 -1.72 8.88 -11.08
CA PRO A 286 -1.91 7.48 -10.69
C PRO A 286 -3.39 7.28 -10.34
N SER A 287 -4.13 6.61 -11.23
CA SER A 287 -5.49 6.21 -10.98
C SER A 287 -5.44 5.14 -9.91
N PHE A 288 -6.02 5.44 -8.74
CA PHE A 288 -6.11 4.50 -7.64
C PHE A 288 -6.86 3.24 -8.10
N ASP A 289 -6.20 2.08 -8.05
CA ASP A 289 -6.82 0.81 -8.42
C ASP A 289 -7.63 0.25 -7.24
N TYR A 290 -8.85 0.77 -7.12
CA TYR A 290 -9.78 0.28 -6.11
C TYR A 290 -10.15 -1.19 -6.36
N GLY A 291 -10.23 -1.65 -7.61
CA GLY A 291 -10.59 -3.03 -7.93
C GLY A 291 -9.61 -4.01 -7.30
N SER A 292 -8.31 -3.76 -7.45
CA SER A 292 -7.26 -4.58 -6.84
C SER A 292 -7.25 -4.47 -5.31
N THR A 293 -7.45 -3.26 -4.77
CA THR A 293 -7.51 -3.06 -3.32
C THR A 293 -8.72 -3.79 -2.70
N ARG A 294 -9.89 -3.73 -3.34
CA ARG A 294 -11.10 -4.41 -2.88
C ARG A 294 -10.96 -5.93 -2.96
N ARG A 295 -10.46 -6.48 -4.08
CA ARG A 295 -10.19 -7.92 -4.21
C ARG A 295 -9.25 -8.44 -3.13
N LEU A 296 -8.26 -7.63 -2.75
CA LEU A 296 -7.34 -7.95 -1.66
C LEU A 296 -8.04 -8.01 -0.30
N LEU A 297 -8.97 -7.08 -0.04
CA LEU A 297 -9.75 -7.03 1.20
C LEU A 297 -10.77 -8.17 1.29
N ASP A 298 -11.45 -8.47 0.18
CA ASP A 298 -12.43 -9.57 0.10
C ASP A 298 -11.75 -10.94 0.24
N ALA A 299 -10.45 -11.02 -0.08
CA ALA A 299 -9.66 -12.25 0.01
C ALA A 299 -8.92 -12.42 1.35
N VAL A 300 -9.24 -11.62 2.37
CA VAL A 300 -8.70 -11.80 3.72
C VAL A 300 -9.21 -13.13 4.30
N PRO A 301 -8.32 -14.00 4.83
CA PRO A 301 -8.76 -15.22 5.52
C PRO A 301 -9.77 -14.89 6.63
N PRO A 302 -10.98 -15.48 6.64
CA PRO A 302 -12.03 -15.15 7.61
C PRO A 302 -11.57 -15.29 9.07
N SER A 303 -10.66 -16.23 9.35
CA SER A 303 -10.13 -16.44 10.70
C SER A 303 -9.22 -15.31 11.21
N LEU A 304 -8.71 -14.42 10.34
CA LEU A 304 -8.02 -13.20 10.78
C LEU A 304 -9.01 -12.15 11.25
N ASN A 305 -10.13 -11.98 10.54
CA ASN A 305 -11.19 -11.04 10.92
C ASN A 305 -11.90 -11.50 12.21
N GLN A 306 -12.17 -12.80 12.33
CA GLN A 306 -12.76 -13.39 13.55
C GLN A 306 -11.95 -13.14 14.83
N ARG A 307 -10.63 -12.85 14.73
CA ARG A 307 -9.80 -12.51 15.90
C ARG A 307 -10.20 -11.18 16.51
N VAL A 308 -10.80 -10.27 15.74
CA VAL A 308 -11.16 -8.92 16.19
C VAL A 308 -12.66 -8.66 16.24
N ASP A 309 -13.46 -9.38 15.44
CA ASP A 309 -14.92 -9.20 15.32
C ASP A 309 -15.67 -9.17 16.67
N ASN A 310 -15.21 -9.94 17.65
CA ASN A 310 -15.85 -10.04 18.97
C ASN A 310 -15.11 -9.31 20.09
N LEU A 311 -13.91 -8.77 19.82
CA LEU A 311 -13.11 -8.13 20.85
C LEU A 311 -13.54 -6.69 21.10
N TYR A 312 -13.90 -5.96 20.05
CA TYR A 312 -14.08 -4.52 20.11
C TYR A 312 -15.31 -4.08 19.32
N LYS A 313 -16.09 -3.16 19.90
CA LYS A 313 -17.20 -2.53 19.18
C LYS A 313 -16.64 -1.45 18.27
N PRO A 314 -16.98 -1.44 16.96
CA PRO A 314 -16.57 -0.37 16.06
C PRO A 314 -17.04 0.99 16.57
N ILE A 315 -16.17 2.00 16.49
CA ILE A 315 -16.50 3.38 16.84
C ILE A 315 -17.06 4.05 15.58
N LYS A 316 -18.35 4.37 15.60
CA LYS A 316 -18.99 5.07 14.48
C LYS A 316 -18.60 6.56 14.51
N PRO A 317 -18.03 7.12 13.43
CA PRO A 317 -17.82 8.55 13.30
C PRO A 317 -19.16 9.30 13.45
N ARG A 318 -19.15 10.45 14.12
CA ARG A 318 -20.34 11.28 14.38
C ARG A 318 -20.36 12.60 13.62
N ARG A 319 -19.19 13.16 13.34
CA ARG A 319 -18.94 14.46 12.73
C ARG A 319 -18.55 14.34 11.27
N ILE A 320 -17.78 13.30 10.92
CA ILE A 320 -17.33 13.09 9.53
C ILE A 320 -18.57 12.91 8.63
N PRO A 321 -18.81 13.83 7.68
CA PRO A 321 -19.90 13.70 6.72
C PRO A 321 -19.81 12.40 5.90
N ALA A 322 -20.96 11.86 5.49
CA ALA A 322 -21.00 10.59 4.76
C ALA A 322 -20.25 10.65 3.41
N ASP A 323 -20.19 11.82 2.78
CA ASP A 323 -19.44 12.09 1.55
C ASP A 323 -17.92 12.19 1.76
N MET A 324 -17.45 12.33 3.00
CA MET A 324 -16.04 12.24 3.40
C MET A 324 -15.62 10.83 3.85
N LEU A 325 -16.55 9.88 3.83
CA LEU A 325 -16.29 8.47 4.07
C LEU A 325 -16.30 7.69 2.76
N ALA A 326 -15.47 6.66 2.69
CA ALA A 326 -15.43 5.78 1.53
C ALA A 326 -16.76 5.03 1.38
N THR A 327 -17.40 5.17 0.22
CA THR A 327 -18.59 4.40 -0.16
C THR A 327 -18.26 3.36 -1.23
N ARG A 328 -19.24 2.51 -1.60
CA ARG A 328 -19.06 1.56 -2.69
C ARG A 328 -18.88 2.26 -4.04
N GLU A 329 -19.55 3.38 -4.21
CA GLU A 329 -19.53 4.24 -5.41
C GLU A 329 -18.26 5.09 -5.44
N ASN A 330 -17.85 5.63 -4.28
CA ASN A 330 -16.71 6.53 -4.12
C ASN A 330 -15.71 5.98 -3.09
N PRO A 331 -14.98 4.91 -3.44
CA PRO A 331 -14.13 4.21 -2.49
C PRO A 331 -12.80 4.89 -2.20
N THR A 332 -12.43 5.86 -3.04
CA THR A 332 -11.18 6.63 -2.96
C THR A 332 -11.29 7.84 -2.05
N VAL A 333 -12.48 8.11 -1.50
CA VAL A 333 -12.70 9.17 -0.51
C VAL A 333 -11.88 8.89 0.76
N GLY A 334 -11.24 9.93 1.28
CA GLY A 334 -10.34 9.86 2.43
C GLY A 334 -8.89 9.46 2.11
N TRP A 335 -8.59 9.07 0.87
CA TRP A 335 -7.23 8.67 0.48
C TRP A 335 -6.40 9.88 0.04
N VAL A 336 -5.28 10.12 0.70
CA VAL A 336 -4.37 11.24 0.43
C VAL A 336 -2.94 10.73 0.14
N LYS A 337 -2.10 11.51 -0.54
CA LYS A 337 -0.71 11.07 -0.75
C LYS A 337 0.10 11.16 0.54
N ARG A 338 1.01 10.21 0.77
CA ARG A 338 1.94 10.22 1.91
C ARG A 338 2.73 11.54 2.05
N ALA A 339 2.99 12.22 0.93
CA ALA A 339 3.64 13.53 0.90
C ALA A 339 2.97 14.56 1.83
N LEU A 340 1.63 14.53 1.93
CA LEU A 340 0.89 15.41 2.84
C LEU A 340 1.33 15.18 4.30
N PHE A 341 1.38 13.92 4.74
CA PHE A 341 1.84 13.59 6.10
C PHE A 341 3.28 13.98 6.38
N ILE A 342 4.16 13.88 5.38
CA ILE A 342 5.56 14.28 5.51
C ILE A 342 5.68 15.80 5.68
N HIS A 343 4.97 16.57 4.86
CA HIS A 343 5.10 18.03 4.85
C HIS A 343 4.39 18.69 6.03
N GLU A 344 3.14 18.31 6.26
CA GLU A 344 2.25 18.94 7.25
C GLU A 344 2.52 18.39 8.65
N TYR A 345 2.69 17.08 8.78
CA TYR A 345 2.78 16.42 10.09
C TYR A 345 4.18 15.84 10.40
N LYS A 346 5.19 16.18 9.58
CA LYS A 346 6.60 15.79 9.77
C LYS A 346 6.85 14.28 9.84
N ALA A 347 6.02 13.49 9.16
CA ALA A 347 6.22 12.05 9.04
C ALA A 347 7.56 11.71 8.35
N HIS A 348 8.20 10.62 8.74
CA HIS A 348 9.37 10.12 8.02
C HIS A 348 8.95 9.43 6.71
N ASN A 349 9.68 9.69 5.62
CA ASN A 349 9.29 9.27 4.27
C ASN A 349 9.21 7.73 4.08
N MET A 350 10.10 6.96 4.69
CA MET A 350 10.24 5.52 4.40
C MET A 350 9.99 4.59 5.59
N LEU A 351 9.70 5.14 6.77
CA LEU A 351 9.53 4.33 7.98
C LEU A 351 8.07 3.92 8.15
N LEU A 352 7.86 2.65 8.51
CA LEU A 352 6.54 2.15 8.90
C LEU A 352 6.14 2.72 10.26
N SER A 353 7.05 2.70 11.24
CA SER A 353 6.87 3.33 12.55
C SER A 353 7.53 4.70 12.53
N THR A 354 6.77 5.74 12.86
CA THR A 354 7.24 7.14 12.85
C THR A 354 6.49 7.96 13.90
N TYR A 355 6.69 9.27 13.89
CA TYR A 355 5.94 10.21 14.72
C TYR A 355 5.26 11.25 13.83
N LEU A 356 4.07 11.68 14.23
CA LEU A 356 3.36 12.80 13.63
C LEU A 356 3.27 13.94 14.64
N ASN A 357 3.54 15.17 14.18
CA ASN A 357 3.35 16.37 14.98
C ASN A 357 1.90 16.84 14.84
N ILE A 358 1.08 16.57 15.86
CA ILE A 358 -0.36 16.84 15.86
C ILE A 358 -0.71 17.79 17.00
N ARG A 359 -1.69 18.68 16.79
CA ARG A 359 -2.27 19.49 17.86
C ARG A 359 -3.19 18.61 18.72
N PRO A 360 -3.02 18.55 20.05
CA PRO A 360 -3.83 17.70 20.92
C PRO A 360 -5.35 17.85 20.74
N SER A 361 -5.84 19.07 20.50
CA SER A 361 -7.26 19.36 20.21
C SER A 361 -7.87 18.59 19.03
N LEU A 362 -7.03 18.15 18.07
CA LEU A 362 -7.46 17.38 16.89
C LEU A 362 -7.72 15.91 17.21
N LEU A 363 -7.23 15.41 18.35
CA LEU A 363 -7.40 14.03 18.79
C LEU A 363 -8.58 13.86 19.76
N LEU A 364 -9.22 14.96 20.18
CA LEU A 364 -10.36 14.97 21.09
C LEU A 364 -11.67 15.03 20.29
N ASP A 365 -12.38 13.91 20.24
CA ASP A 365 -13.63 13.79 19.46
C ASP A 365 -14.83 14.50 20.12
N HIS A 366 -14.83 14.64 21.46
CA HIS A 366 -16.01 15.06 22.23
C HIS A 366 -15.96 16.48 22.82
N GLU A 367 -14.81 17.14 22.84
CA GLU A 367 -14.71 18.46 23.45
C GLU A 367 -14.95 19.57 22.42
N PRO A 368 -15.70 20.65 22.75
CA PRO A 368 -15.85 21.80 21.88
C PRO A 368 -14.46 22.36 21.53
N ALA A 369 -14.28 22.77 20.27
CA ALA A 369 -12.99 23.28 19.82
C ALA A 369 -12.77 24.61 20.52
N THR A 370 -11.90 24.63 21.53
CA THR A 370 -11.34 25.89 22.00
C THR A 370 -10.28 26.26 20.97
N ASP A 371 -10.64 27.21 20.10
CA ASP A 371 -9.82 27.67 18.99
C ASP A 371 -8.62 28.46 19.55
N THR A 372 -7.67 27.73 20.12
CA THR A 372 -6.46 28.29 20.69
C THR A 372 -5.44 28.38 19.56
N VAL A 373 -5.39 29.55 18.93
CA VAL A 373 -4.54 29.90 17.78
C VAL A 373 -3.04 29.61 18.00
N ALA A 374 -2.61 29.28 19.23
CA ALA A 374 -1.23 28.99 19.60
C ALA A 374 -1.01 27.61 20.22
N GLU A 375 -1.89 26.62 19.98
CA GLU A 375 -1.68 25.28 20.52
C GLU A 375 -0.40 24.62 19.95
N GLN A 376 0.52 24.23 20.84
CA GLN A 376 1.77 23.60 20.44
C GLN A 376 1.52 22.17 19.95
N THR A 377 2.12 21.83 18.80
CA THR A 377 2.07 20.46 18.28
C THR A 377 2.89 19.50 19.16
N VAL A 378 2.33 18.32 19.41
CA VAL A 378 2.95 17.23 20.18
C VAL A 378 3.28 16.07 19.24
N LYS A 379 4.36 15.34 19.54
CA LYS A 379 4.76 14.14 18.80
C LYS A 379 3.93 12.95 19.24
N HIS A 380 3.16 12.38 18.31
CA HIS A 380 2.40 11.16 18.53
C HIS A 380 2.98 10.00 17.72
N PRO A 381 3.13 8.79 18.31
CA PRO A 381 3.56 7.63 17.56
C PRO A 381 2.54 7.30 16.47
N ALA A 382 3.04 6.92 15.30
CA ALA A 382 2.22 6.62 14.14
C ALA A 382 2.74 5.44 13.33
N LEU A 383 1.81 4.65 12.76
CA LEU A 383 2.09 3.49 11.94
C LEU A 383 1.53 3.67 10.53
N PHE A 384 2.41 3.61 9.53
CA PHE A 384 2.07 3.58 8.11
C PHE A 384 2.08 2.14 7.61
N LEU A 385 0.90 1.54 7.51
CA LEU A 385 0.73 0.10 7.29
C LEU A 385 0.14 -0.15 5.91
N ALA A 386 0.82 -0.96 5.10
CA ALA A 386 0.36 -1.23 3.74
C ALA A 386 -0.62 -2.42 3.71
N LEU A 387 -1.73 -2.27 2.97
CA LEU A 387 -2.77 -3.29 2.80
C LEU A 387 -2.24 -4.56 2.16
N ASN A 388 -1.33 -4.42 1.19
CA ASN A 388 -0.73 -5.57 0.51
C ASN A 388 0.16 -6.43 1.42
N ILE A 389 0.55 -5.93 2.59
CA ILE A 389 1.27 -6.70 3.61
C ILE A 389 0.31 -7.11 4.72
N ASN A 390 -0.69 -6.29 5.02
CA ASN A 390 -1.63 -6.50 6.12
C ASN A 390 -3.05 -6.39 5.57
N PRO A 391 -3.61 -7.46 5.01
CA PRO A 391 -4.90 -7.38 4.34
C PRO A 391 -6.05 -7.20 5.35
N GLY A 392 -5.85 -7.58 6.63
CA GLY A 392 -6.82 -7.39 7.71
C GLY A 392 -6.78 -6.01 8.41
N LEU A 393 -6.17 -4.99 7.82
CA LEU A 393 -6.22 -3.62 8.37
C LEU A 393 -7.64 -3.04 8.31
N PRO A 394 -7.99 -2.12 9.23
CA PRO A 394 -9.28 -1.45 9.18
C PRO A 394 -9.40 -0.58 7.92
N ILE A 395 -10.54 -0.66 7.23
CA ILE A 395 -10.80 0.10 5.99
C ILE A 395 -11.58 1.37 6.30
N HIS A 396 -12.45 1.33 7.31
CA HIS A 396 -13.22 2.48 7.76
C HIS A 396 -12.67 3.02 9.08
N PRO A 397 -12.76 4.33 9.31
CA PRO A 397 -12.30 4.92 10.55
C PRO A 397 -13.07 4.35 11.75
N GLY A 398 -12.34 3.95 12.80
CA GLY A 398 -12.94 3.38 14.02
C GLY A 398 -13.24 1.88 13.97
N ASP A 399 -13.00 1.20 12.85
CA ASP A 399 -13.07 -0.26 12.76
C ASP A 399 -11.86 -0.91 13.43
N SER A 400 -12.02 -2.10 14.00
CA SER A 400 -10.91 -2.93 14.43
C SER A 400 -10.15 -3.55 13.26
N GLY A 401 -8.93 -4.05 13.49
CA GLY A 401 -8.21 -4.80 12.47
C GLY A 401 -6.99 -5.55 13.00
N THR A 402 -6.19 -6.08 12.09
CA THR A 402 -5.02 -6.90 12.40
C THR A 402 -3.80 -6.47 11.58
N ILE A 403 -2.64 -6.57 12.21
CA ILE A 403 -1.33 -6.37 11.59
C ILE A 403 -0.59 -7.69 11.67
N ILE A 404 -0.04 -8.11 10.54
CA ILE A 404 0.88 -9.23 10.46
C ILE A 404 2.26 -8.65 10.76
N SER A 405 2.88 -8.99 11.89
CA SER A 405 4.25 -8.54 12.17
C SER A 405 4.88 -9.25 13.35
N ASN A 406 6.20 -9.45 13.24
CA ASN A 406 7.06 -9.82 14.37
C ASN A 406 7.92 -8.66 14.89
N ARG A 407 7.73 -7.45 14.36
CA ARG A 407 8.53 -6.29 14.75
C ARG A 407 8.34 -5.94 16.22
N THR A 408 9.44 -5.58 16.87
CA THR A 408 9.48 -5.17 18.28
C THR A 408 9.42 -3.66 18.45
N ASP A 409 9.62 -2.90 17.36
CA ASP A 409 9.54 -1.43 17.37
C ASP A 409 8.11 -0.88 17.20
N ILE A 410 7.11 -1.77 17.13
CA ILE A 410 5.71 -1.37 17.18
C ILE A 410 5.35 -1.15 18.66
N PRO A 411 4.97 0.07 19.08
CA PRO A 411 4.55 0.34 20.45
C PRO A 411 3.29 -0.48 20.78
N LEU A 412 3.37 -1.32 21.80
CA LEU A 412 2.29 -2.17 22.29
C LEU A 412 1.78 -1.62 23.62
N GLY A 413 0.47 -1.66 23.85
CA GLY A 413 -0.13 -1.16 25.09
C GLY A 413 -0.16 0.37 25.24
N GLU A 414 0.25 1.10 24.19
CA GLU A 414 0.16 2.55 24.11
C GLU A 414 -0.74 2.98 22.93
N PRO A 415 -1.41 4.14 23.01
CA PRO A 415 -2.18 4.68 21.90
C PRO A 415 -1.33 5.16 20.73
N VAL A 416 -1.67 4.74 19.51
CA VAL A 416 -0.91 4.98 18.28
C VAL A 416 -1.82 5.45 17.16
N LEU A 417 -1.37 6.40 16.35
CA LEU A 417 -2.08 6.83 15.15
C LEU A 417 -1.86 5.82 14.02
N VAL A 418 -2.94 5.30 13.43
CA VAL A 418 -2.84 4.33 12.34
C VAL A 418 -3.20 5.01 11.02
N VAL A 419 -2.30 4.86 10.05
CA VAL A 419 -2.45 5.32 8.67
C VAL A 419 -2.31 4.12 7.74
N VAL A 420 -3.37 3.80 7.03
CA VAL A 420 -3.43 2.66 6.11
C VAL A 420 -2.99 3.11 4.72
N ALA A 421 -2.01 2.42 4.16
CA ALA A 421 -1.49 2.66 2.82
C ALA A 421 -2.06 1.64 1.82
N SER A 422 -2.51 2.14 0.67
CA SER A 422 -2.97 1.34 -0.46
C SER A 422 -1.78 0.75 -1.23
N LEU A 423 -2.10 -0.05 -2.24
CA LEU A 423 -1.13 -0.56 -3.22
C LEU A 423 -0.41 0.57 -3.97
N ASP A 424 -1.09 1.68 -4.24
CA ASP A 424 -0.56 2.82 -5.00
C ASP A 424 0.12 3.88 -4.12
N ALA A 425 0.44 3.53 -2.87
CA ALA A 425 1.06 4.40 -1.88
C ALA A 425 0.24 5.68 -1.53
N THR A 426 -1.06 5.69 -1.81
CA THR A 426 -1.98 6.60 -1.13
C THR A 426 -2.24 6.10 0.28
N CYS A 427 -2.58 7.00 1.18
CA CYS A 427 -2.68 6.78 2.62
C CYS A 427 -4.03 7.28 3.09
N LYS A 428 -4.66 6.56 4.02
CA LYS A 428 -5.90 6.94 4.68
C LYS A 428 -5.67 6.89 6.19
N TYR A 429 -5.90 8.01 6.87
CA TYR A 429 -5.92 8.00 8.33
C TYR A 429 -7.19 7.32 8.81
N VAL A 430 -7.07 6.37 9.74
CA VAL A 430 -8.19 5.53 10.19
C VAL A 430 -8.48 5.66 11.68
N GLY A 431 -7.60 6.31 12.43
CA GLY A 431 -7.86 6.65 13.83
C GLY A 431 -6.69 6.37 14.76
N ARG A 432 -7.01 6.42 16.05
CA ARG A 432 -6.12 6.14 17.17
C ARG A 432 -6.45 4.78 17.75
N TYR A 433 -5.42 3.93 17.87
CA TYR A 433 -5.57 2.52 18.21
C TYR A 433 -4.67 2.13 19.37
N MET A 434 -5.11 1.12 20.11
CA MET A 434 -4.29 0.36 21.03
C MET A 434 -3.79 -0.90 20.32
N CYS A 435 -2.47 -1.05 20.17
CA CYS A 435 -1.89 -2.26 19.58
C CYS A 435 -1.67 -3.32 20.65
N ARG A 436 -2.20 -4.53 20.44
CA ARG A 436 -1.99 -5.69 21.33
C ARG A 436 -1.47 -6.88 20.55
N ARG A 437 -0.52 -7.62 21.12
CA ARG A 437 -0.03 -8.84 20.48
C ARG A 437 -1.03 -9.97 20.67
N ASP A 438 -1.45 -10.57 19.58
CA ASP A 438 -2.31 -11.75 19.62
C ASP A 438 -1.51 -12.95 20.15
N LYS A 439 -2.19 -13.84 20.89
CA LYS A 439 -1.55 -15.04 21.45
C LYS A 439 -1.19 -16.05 20.35
N ARG A 440 -1.94 -16.07 19.25
CA ARG A 440 -1.77 -17.01 18.15
C ARG A 440 -1.04 -16.32 17.01
N ALA A 441 0.04 -16.90 16.53
CA ALA A 441 0.66 -16.48 15.29
C ALA A 441 -0.24 -16.84 14.08
N ILE A 442 0.19 -16.48 12.87
CA ILE A 442 -0.46 -16.92 11.65
C ILE A 442 -0.21 -18.41 11.48
N THR A 443 -1.30 -19.16 11.36
CA THR A 443 -1.26 -20.59 11.12
C THR A 443 -0.90 -20.88 9.67
N LYS A 444 -0.38 -22.08 9.39
CA LYS A 444 -0.11 -22.53 8.03
C LYS A 444 -1.35 -22.45 7.12
N GLN A 445 -2.52 -22.83 7.65
CA GLN A 445 -3.77 -22.79 6.89
C GLN A 445 -4.18 -21.34 6.57
N GLU A 446 -4.12 -20.44 7.56
CA GLU A 446 -4.34 -19.00 7.33
C GLU A 446 -3.42 -18.45 6.25
N TRP A 447 -2.14 -18.82 6.30
CA TRP A 447 -1.14 -18.39 5.32
C TRP A 447 -1.45 -18.88 3.91
N GLN A 448 -1.79 -20.16 3.75
CA GLN A 448 -2.12 -20.75 2.45
C GLN A 448 -3.38 -20.13 1.83
N CYS A 449 -4.33 -19.68 2.66
CA CYS A 449 -5.52 -18.98 2.22
C CYS A 449 -5.28 -17.49 1.92
N MET A 450 -4.10 -16.93 2.21
CA MET A 450 -3.85 -15.51 1.93
C MET A 450 -3.77 -15.20 0.44
N PRO A 451 -4.11 -13.96 0.05
CA PRO A 451 -3.93 -13.49 -1.32
C PRO A 451 -2.48 -13.64 -1.79
N GLN A 452 -2.27 -14.08 -3.03
CA GLN A 452 -0.92 -14.31 -3.57
C GLN A 452 -0.05 -13.05 -3.53
N CYS A 453 -0.63 -11.87 -3.77
CA CYS A 453 0.06 -10.59 -3.66
C CYS A 453 0.56 -10.32 -2.23
N THR A 454 -0.21 -10.73 -1.21
CA THR A 454 0.21 -10.62 0.20
C THR A 454 1.34 -11.57 0.52
N ARG A 455 1.21 -12.84 0.10
CA ARG A 455 2.25 -13.86 0.29
C ARG A 455 3.57 -13.43 -0.36
N ASN A 456 3.49 -12.91 -1.59
CA ASN A 456 4.65 -12.39 -2.32
C ASN A 456 5.26 -11.16 -1.62
N ALA A 457 4.46 -10.18 -1.19
CA ALA A 457 4.95 -8.97 -0.52
C ALA A 457 5.65 -9.27 0.81
N TRP A 458 5.17 -10.28 1.54
CA TRP A 458 5.83 -10.80 2.73
C TRP A 458 7.10 -11.57 2.41
N ALA A 459 7.12 -12.41 1.37
CA ALA A 459 8.32 -13.12 0.97
C ALA A 459 9.45 -12.15 0.59
N ASP A 460 9.11 -11.08 -0.12
CA ASP A 460 10.04 -9.97 -0.41
C ASP A 460 10.45 -9.27 0.91
N THR A 461 9.51 -8.97 1.79
CA THR A 461 9.81 -8.33 3.08
C THR A 461 10.75 -9.15 3.96
N LEU A 462 10.57 -10.47 4.07
CA LEU A 462 11.37 -11.37 4.90
C LEU A 462 12.75 -11.67 4.29
N SER A 463 12.86 -11.66 2.96
CA SER A 463 14.14 -11.86 2.25
C SER A 463 15.00 -10.60 2.19
N GLU A 464 14.39 -9.41 2.25
CA GLU A 464 15.10 -8.14 2.06
C GLU A 464 15.29 -7.29 3.31
N LYS A 465 14.28 -7.20 4.19
CA LYS A 465 14.31 -6.23 5.29
C LYS A 465 15.08 -6.79 6.48
N LYS A 466 16.09 -6.04 6.94
CA LYS A 466 16.92 -6.38 8.11
C LYS A 466 16.12 -6.70 9.37
N ALA A 467 15.01 -6.00 9.61
CA ALA A 467 14.15 -6.23 10.77
C ALA A 467 13.53 -7.63 10.82
N TYR A 468 13.41 -8.30 9.68
CA TYR A 468 12.82 -9.64 9.55
C TYR A 468 13.86 -10.72 9.21
N LEU A 469 15.13 -10.34 9.08
CA LEU A 469 16.19 -11.24 8.66
C LEU A 469 16.31 -12.51 9.54
N PRO A 470 16.18 -12.46 10.88
CA PRO A 470 16.24 -13.68 11.69
C PRO A 470 15.18 -14.73 11.28
N LEU A 471 13.93 -14.28 11.07
CA LEU A 471 12.84 -15.15 10.64
C LEU A 471 13.06 -15.63 9.19
N GLY A 472 13.48 -14.76 8.29
CA GLY A 472 13.81 -15.16 6.92
C GLY A 472 14.90 -16.23 6.86
N LEU A 473 15.96 -16.08 7.66
CA LEU A 473 17.05 -17.05 7.78
C LEU A 473 16.57 -18.38 8.39
N GLN A 474 15.71 -18.33 9.41
CA GLN A 474 15.10 -19.53 9.98
C GLN A 474 14.31 -20.31 8.93
N LEU A 475 13.45 -19.63 8.16
CA LEU A 475 12.64 -20.25 7.10
C LEU A 475 13.52 -20.88 6.03
N ALA A 476 14.50 -20.14 5.50
CA ALA A 476 15.41 -20.64 4.47
C ALA A 476 16.26 -21.82 4.96
N LEU A 477 16.80 -21.75 6.18
CA LEU A 477 17.59 -22.85 6.74
C LEU A 477 16.74 -24.11 6.95
N SER A 478 15.49 -23.94 7.37
CA SER A 478 14.55 -25.05 7.59
C SER A 478 14.18 -25.73 6.27
N VAL A 479 13.93 -24.95 5.21
CA VAL A 479 13.67 -25.47 3.86
C VAL A 479 14.88 -26.24 3.32
N ARG A 480 16.08 -25.65 3.37
CA ARG A 480 17.32 -26.30 2.92
C ARG A 480 17.60 -27.61 3.64
N ARG A 481 17.23 -27.71 4.92
CA ARG A 481 17.42 -28.90 5.77
C ARG A 481 16.21 -29.85 5.80
N LYS A 482 15.07 -29.44 5.23
CA LYS A 482 13.79 -30.16 5.25
C LYS A 482 13.31 -30.54 6.66
N ARG A 483 13.60 -29.70 7.67
CA ARG A 483 13.16 -29.87 9.07
C ARG A 483 13.06 -28.54 9.80
N ASP A 484 12.36 -28.52 10.92
CA ASP A 484 12.38 -27.39 11.84
C ASP A 484 13.78 -27.15 12.41
N VAL A 485 14.11 -25.87 12.55
CA VAL A 485 15.40 -25.38 13.03
C VAL A 485 15.20 -24.74 14.39
N THR A 486 16.13 -25.00 15.32
CA THR A 486 16.08 -24.43 16.66
C THR A 486 16.59 -22.98 16.71
N ASP A 487 16.14 -22.19 17.67
CA ASP A 487 16.59 -20.81 17.85
C ASP A 487 18.13 -20.69 17.99
N ALA A 488 18.76 -21.69 18.62
CA ALA A 488 20.22 -21.75 18.75
C ALA A 488 20.92 -21.89 17.38
N GLU A 489 20.35 -22.66 16.45
CA GLU A 489 20.87 -22.79 15.09
C GLU A 489 20.68 -21.49 14.29
N VAL A 490 19.52 -20.84 14.43
CA VAL A 490 19.25 -19.53 13.82
C VAL A 490 20.24 -18.49 14.34
N GLN A 491 20.50 -18.45 15.65
CA GLN A 491 21.44 -17.52 16.25
C GLN A 491 22.88 -17.74 15.76
N ARG A 492 23.32 -19.00 15.62
CA ARG A 492 24.63 -19.32 15.02
C ARG A 492 24.70 -18.83 13.58
N LEU A 493 23.67 -19.06 12.78
CA LEU A 493 23.61 -18.60 11.39
C LEU A 493 23.60 -17.07 11.30
N MET A 494 22.92 -16.38 12.21
CA MET A 494 22.89 -14.93 12.28
C MET A 494 24.27 -14.36 12.65
N ASN A 495 25.00 -15.00 13.55
CA ASN A 495 26.37 -14.60 13.88
C ASN A 495 27.32 -14.80 12.69
N GLN A 496 27.19 -15.92 11.96
CA GLN A 496 27.92 -16.15 10.71
C GLN A 496 27.58 -15.09 9.65
N TYR A 497 26.30 -14.76 9.51
CA TYR A 497 25.84 -13.71 8.58
C TYR A 497 26.45 -12.35 8.91
N LYS A 498 26.52 -11.99 10.19
CA LYS A 498 27.13 -10.71 10.63
C LYS A 498 28.64 -10.68 10.37
N ALA A 499 29.33 -11.80 10.59
CA ALA A 499 30.78 -11.93 10.39
C ALA A 499 31.21 -12.06 8.92
N ALA A 500 30.30 -12.47 8.03
CA ALA A 500 30.59 -12.65 6.62
C ALA A 500 30.83 -11.32 5.86
N ASP A 501 31.64 -11.41 4.81
CA ASP A 501 31.79 -10.37 3.79
C ASP A 501 30.51 -10.21 2.96
N ASP A 502 30.44 -9.18 2.11
CA ASP A 502 29.23 -8.91 1.33
C ASP A 502 28.86 -10.07 0.38
N LYS A 503 29.86 -10.78 -0.15
CA LYS A 503 29.65 -11.96 -0.98
C LYS A 503 29.08 -13.13 -0.18
N GLY A 504 29.59 -13.36 1.03
CA GLY A 504 29.06 -14.36 1.95
C GLY A 504 27.64 -14.03 2.40
N LYS A 505 27.37 -12.77 2.77
CA LYS A 505 26.02 -12.28 3.10
C LYS A 505 25.04 -12.48 1.96
N ALA A 506 25.44 -12.19 0.72
CA ALA A 506 24.60 -12.40 -0.46
C ALA A 506 24.25 -13.88 -0.65
N LYS A 507 25.19 -14.80 -0.43
CA LYS A 507 24.94 -16.26 -0.51
C LYS A 507 24.04 -16.79 0.61
N MET A 508 24.12 -16.20 1.80
CA MET A 508 23.34 -16.63 2.96
C MET A 508 21.93 -16.04 2.97
N ARG A 509 21.67 -15.00 2.19
CA ARG A 509 20.39 -14.31 2.15
C ARG A 509 19.26 -15.29 1.78
N PRO A 510 18.12 -15.26 2.49
CA PRO A 510 16.95 -16.04 2.10
C PRO A 510 16.48 -15.66 0.70
N THR A 511 16.15 -16.63 -0.15
CA THR A 511 15.44 -16.31 -1.40
C THR A 511 13.94 -16.19 -1.17
N LYS A 512 13.23 -15.56 -2.11
CA LYS A 512 11.77 -15.42 -2.03
C LYS A 512 11.08 -16.78 -1.99
N GLU A 513 11.54 -17.72 -2.81
CA GLU A 513 10.99 -19.06 -2.96
C GLU A 513 11.18 -19.88 -1.68
N GLU A 514 12.37 -19.81 -1.07
CA GLU A 514 12.66 -20.46 0.20
C GLU A 514 11.77 -19.94 1.34
N VAL A 515 11.50 -18.64 1.35
CA VAL A 515 10.60 -18.04 2.34
C VAL A 515 9.16 -18.51 2.12
N LEU A 516 8.66 -18.49 0.88
CA LEU A 516 7.32 -18.96 0.55
C LEU A 516 7.14 -20.43 0.91
N GLU A 517 8.08 -21.30 0.50
CA GLU A 517 8.04 -22.73 0.82
C GLU A 517 8.11 -22.97 2.33
N GLY A 518 8.94 -22.20 3.05
CA GLY A 518 9.06 -22.31 4.50
C GLY A 518 7.77 -21.98 5.24
N LEU A 519 7.08 -20.91 4.83
CA LEU A 519 5.79 -20.52 5.40
C LEU A 519 4.68 -21.51 5.02
N ASP A 520 4.68 -22.02 3.79
CA ASP A 520 3.72 -23.03 3.32
C ASP A 520 3.89 -24.37 4.04
N LYS A 521 5.11 -24.72 4.43
CA LYS A 521 5.40 -25.91 5.23
C LYS A 521 5.15 -25.70 6.72
N GLY A 522 5.11 -24.45 7.18
CA GLY A 522 4.89 -24.09 8.58
C GLY A 522 6.15 -24.12 9.44
N TYR A 523 7.35 -24.02 8.83
CA TYR A 523 8.63 -24.04 9.55
C TYR A 523 8.92 -22.77 10.37
N GLY A 524 8.04 -21.78 10.27
CA GLY A 524 8.07 -20.56 11.05
C GLY A 524 6.71 -19.90 11.01
N THR A 525 6.45 -19.03 11.98
CA THR A 525 5.18 -18.32 12.07
C THR A 525 5.42 -16.82 12.18
N VAL A 526 4.54 -16.05 11.55
CA VAL A 526 4.53 -14.59 11.66
C VAL A 526 3.50 -14.21 12.72
N GLY A 527 3.87 -13.37 13.68
CA GLY A 527 2.98 -12.91 14.72
C GLY A 527 1.85 -12.04 14.18
N VAL A 528 0.79 -11.94 14.96
CA VAL A 528 -0.35 -11.06 14.69
C VAL A 528 -0.46 -10.04 15.83
N ILE A 529 -0.75 -8.80 15.48
CA ILE A 529 -1.04 -7.71 16.39
C ILE A 529 -2.48 -7.27 16.09
N THR A 530 -3.35 -7.26 17.10
CA THR A 530 -4.70 -6.74 16.99
C THR A 530 -4.71 -5.23 17.21
N LEU A 531 -5.63 -4.56 16.52
CA LEU A 531 -5.86 -3.12 16.58
C LEU A 531 -7.22 -2.87 17.24
N GLU A 532 -7.17 -2.39 18.48
CA GLU A 532 -8.33 -1.96 19.25
C GLU A 532 -8.57 -0.46 19.00
N PRO A 533 -9.71 -0.06 18.42
CA PRO A 533 -10.00 1.35 18.18
C PRO A 533 -10.24 2.08 19.50
N LEU A 534 -9.54 3.19 19.72
CA LEU A 534 -9.73 4.06 20.89
C LEU A 534 -10.52 5.32 20.55
N SER A 535 -10.19 5.94 19.42
CA SER A 535 -10.88 7.11 18.90
C SER A 535 -10.68 7.22 17.40
N VAL A 536 -11.60 7.88 16.71
CA VAL A 536 -11.45 8.13 15.27
C VAL A 536 -10.52 9.31 15.04
N GLY A 537 -10.50 10.29 15.96
CA GLY A 537 -9.79 11.55 15.72
C GLY A 537 -10.41 12.28 14.55
N GLU A 538 -11.73 12.50 14.62
CA GLU A 538 -12.56 12.97 13.51
C GLU A 538 -12.08 14.33 12.99
N ARG A 539 -11.66 15.22 13.90
CA ARG A 539 -11.07 16.52 13.54
C ARG A 539 -9.77 16.41 12.78
N LEU A 540 -8.90 15.48 13.18
CA LEU A 540 -7.66 15.24 12.46
C LEU A 540 -7.95 14.68 11.06
N TYR A 541 -8.95 13.81 10.94
CA TYR A 541 -9.38 13.28 9.64
C TYR A 541 -9.89 14.41 8.72
N GLU A 542 -10.78 15.27 9.23
CA GLU A 542 -11.30 16.45 8.54
C GLU A 542 -10.14 17.38 8.11
N GLU A 543 -9.21 17.73 9.01
CA GLU A 543 -8.06 18.58 8.67
C GLU A 543 -7.18 17.97 7.56
N ILE A 544 -6.91 16.66 7.63
CA ILE A 544 -6.15 15.96 6.59
C ILE A 544 -6.86 16.06 5.24
N TRP A 545 -8.18 15.89 5.24
CA TRP A 545 -9.00 15.93 4.04
C TRP A 545 -9.08 17.34 3.44
N ASP A 546 -9.32 18.35 4.28
CA ASP A 546 -9.38 19.75 3.84
C ASP A 546 -8.05 20.20 3.22
N LYS A 547 -6.92 19.88 3.85
CA LYS A 547 -5.58 20.17 3.30
C LYS A 547 -5.30 19.42 1.98
N HIS A 548 -5.86 18.22 1.83
CA HIS A 548 -5.75 17.49 0.57
C HIS A 548 -6.53 18.18 -0.54
N MET A 549 -7.77 18.59 -0.26
CA MET A 549 -8.65 19.28 -1.21
C MET A 549 -8.15 20.68 -1.57
N ALA A 550 -7.50 21.38 -0.64
CA ALA A 550 -6.85 22.66 -0.88
C ALA A 550 -5.64 22.58 -1.83
N GLY A 551 -5.12 21.37 -2.12
CA GLY A 551 -3.96 21.18 -2.99
C GLY A 551 -2.60 21.47 -2.32
N ASP A 552 -2.58 21.76 -1.01
CA ASP A 552 -1.38 22.17 -0.25
C ASP A 552 -0.18 21.22 -0.40
N CYS A 553 -0.47 19.95 -0.68
CA CYS A 553 0.53 18.89 -0.80
C CYS A 553 1.12 18.69 -2.21
N TYR A 554 0.64 19.38 -3.25
CA TYR A 554 1.07 19.15 -4.64
C TYR A 554 1.91 20.28 -5.24
N ASP A 555 1.74 21.52 -4.77
CA ASP A 555 2.39 22.67 -5.41
C ASP A 555 3.80 22.95 -4.89
N LYS A 556 4.10 22.60 -3.63
CA LYS A 556 5.39 22.91 -3.01
C LYS A 556 6.56 22.05 -3.52
N ALA A 557 6.29 20.89 -4.14
CA ALA A 557 7.33 20.04 -4.72
C ALA A 557 7.96 20.62 -6.01
N LYS A 558 7.24 21.52 -6.70
CA LYS A 558 7.76 22.17 -7.92
C LYS A 558 8.61 23.40 -7.64
N ALA A 559 8.40 24.09 -6.52
CA ALA A 559 9.13 25.31 -6.18
C ALA A 559 10.59 25.07 -5.75
N GLY A 560 10.93 23.87 -5.25
CA GLY A 560 12.26 23.56 -4.71
C GLY A 560 13.35 23.14 -5.71
N LYS A 561 13.06 23.07 -7.02
CA LYS A 561 13.99 22.55 -8.05
C LYS A 561 14.56 23.60 -9.01
N ARG A 562 14.66 24.86 -8.59
CA ARG A 562 15.52 25.88 -9.24
C ARG A 562 16.43 26.58 -8.23
N ALA A 563 17.21 25.83 -7.48
CA ALA A 563 18.41 26.35 -6.79
C ALA A 563 19.66 26.03 -7.63
N GLY A 564 19.61 26.38 -8.93
CA GLY A 564 20.69 26.19 -9.89
C GLY A 564 21.16 27.48 -10.57
N ASP A 565 20.37 28.56 -10.51
CA ASP A 565 20.83 29.89 -10.94
C ASP A 565 21.63 30.51 -9.80
N LYS A 566 22.93 30.24 -9.81
CA LYS A 566 23.90 31.10 -9.12
C LYS A 566 23.76 32.51 -9.71
N PRO A 567 23.62 33.57 -8.90
CA PRO A 567 23.78 34.91 -9.43
C PRO A 567 25.20 35.00 -10.01
N VAL A 568 25.27 35.27 -11.32
CA VAL A 568 26.53 35.63 -11.97
C VAL A 568 26.97 36.95 -11.34
N LEU A 569 27.91 36.87 -10.40
CA LEU A 569 28.68 38.01 -9.94
C LEU A 569 29.47 38.52 -11.14
N ILE A 570 28.96 39.57 -11.78
CA ILE A 570 29.71 40.37 -12.74
C ILE A 570 30.80 41.08 -11.93
N ALA A 571 32.05 40.63 -12.10
CA ALA A 571 33.21 41.31 -11.54
C ALA A 571 33.38 42.68 -12.21
N PRO A 572 33.70 43.76 -11.46
CA PRO A 572 33.94 45.07 -12.05
C PRO A 572 35.21 45.04 -12.91
N ALA A 573 35.07 45.58 -14.13
CA ALA A 573 36.15 45.77 -15.08
C ALA A 573 37.27 46.62 -14.47
N LYS A 574 38.51 46.12 -14.54
CA LYS A 574 39.70 46.93 -14.30
C LYS A 574 39.85 47.93 -15.44
N ILE A 575 39.65 49.20 -15.15
CA ILE A 575 40.06 50.31 -16.01
C ILE A 575 41.58 50.44 -15.86
N LYS A 576 42.28 50.47 -17.00
CA LYS A 576 43.70 50.84 -17.09
C LYS A 576 43.82 52.34 -17.25
#